data_AF-A0A2V2DGL0-F1
#
_entry.id   AF-A0A2V2DGL0-F1
#
_cell.length_a   1.000
_cell.length_b   1.000
_cell.length_c   1.000
_cell.angle_alpha   90.00
_cell.angle_beta   90.00
_cell.angle_gamma   90.00
#
_symmetry.space_group_name_H-M   'P 1'
#
loop_
_entity.id
_entity.type
_entity.pdbx_description
1 polymer ?
#
loop_
_entity_poly.entity_id
_entity_poly.type
_entity_poly.pdbx_seq_one_letter_code
_entity_poly.pdbx_strand_id
1 'polypeptide(L)'
;MLFFVFVAPACFALDFTAGLGKNKELLLFSKCEMKDWGSDRKLPGRPGPNDKLRLVGSSTLDFDTEANIGILDIWSGTVSAANKNNLKLNKELQFIVPGLDNEGVLSLKKSKMTCNGGVRISCHGGSRSLGKCVISLDDSSLLINRNFVSAFPLDGNAGFFNNKGRRGGIVLDLKGKSLMEIGGSLAHDLQLIDNAKDLTFTVKLSEQNGNIPLLRFEKAANLAPVDVEIELKNAPAKGTHSLIELDYRRQKLEKFRSLKLNGRAYTLGDEFDLGGRTAAIKIAAAKSPTSKDRSTANDLVLEVK
;
A
#
# COMPACT_ATOMS: atom_id res chain seq x y z
N MET A 1 -23.19 -42.90 20.41
CA MET A 1 -23.22 -41.93 19.30
C MET A 1 -21.88 -41.21 19.30
N LEU A 2 -20.92 -41.69 18.50
CA LEU A 2 -19.57 -41.12 18.39
C LEU A 2 -19.62 -39.92 17.46
N PHE A 3 -19.31 -38.72 17.97
CA PHE A 3 -19.01 -37.57 17.14
C PHE A 3 -17.62 -37.77 16.51
N PHE A 4 -17.58 -38.06 15.22
CA PHE A 4 -16.35 -37.95 14.44
C PHE A 4 -16.00 -36.47 14.30
N VAL A 5 -14.97 -36.04 15.04
CA VAL A 5 -14.28 -34.78 14.75
C VAL A 5 -13.49 -34.99 13.47
N PHE A 6 -14.00 -34.49 12.35
CA PHE A 6 -13.16 -34.27 11.17
C PHE A 6 -12.26 -33.06 11.46
N VAL A 7 -11.09 -33.30 12.07
CA VAL A 7 -9.95 -32.39 11.92
C VAL A 7 -9.47 -32.59 10.49
N ALA A 8 -9.92 -31.75 9.57
CA ALA A 8 -9.29 -31.67 8.26
C ALA A 8 -7.82 -31.23 8.47
N PRO A 9 -6.85 -31.90 7.85
CA PRO A 9 -5.45 -31.55 8.00
C PRO A 9 -5.21 -30.26 7.22
N ALA A 10 -5.26 -29.10 7.88
CA ALA A 10 -4.54 -27.93 7.39
C ALA A 10 -3.04 -28.18 7.64
N CYS A 11 -2.47 -29.13 6.90
CA CYS A 11 -1.05 -29.45 6.95
C CYS A 11 -0.25 -28.26 6.40
N PHE A 12 0.27 -27.49 7.36
CA PHE A 12 1.49 -26.67 7.36
C PHE A 12 1.63 -25.61 6.25
N ALA A 13 1.38 -24.36 6.61
CA ALA A 13 2.12 -23.25 6.01
C ALA A 13 3.55 -23.32 6.57
N LEU A 14 4.54 -23.51 5.71
CA LEU A 14 5.93 -23.26 6.10
C LEU A 14 6.16 -21.75 6.14
N ASP A 15 6.92 -21.31 7.14
CA ASP A 15 7.31 -19.91 7.31
C ASP A 15 8.71 -19.70 6.70
N PHE A 16 8.73 -19.38 5.41
CA PHE A 16 9.94 -19.02 4.71
C PHE A 16 10.38 -17.62 5.12
N THR A 17 11.66 -17.47 5.43
CA THR A 17 12.28 -16.18 5.72
C THR A 17 13.45 -15.94 4.77
N ALA A 18 13.46 -14.76 4.15
CA ALA A 18 14.57 -14.21 3.38
C ALA A 18 15.19 -13.01 4.12
N GLY A 19 16.48 -12.76 3.87
CA GLY A 19 17.21 -11.64 4.49
C GLY A 19 17.75 -11.91 5.90
N LEU A 20 17.70 -13.16 6.37
CA LEU A 20 18.38 -13.60 7.60
C LEU A 20 19.90 -13.66 7.36
N GLY A 21 20.58 -12.54 7.66
CA GLY A 21 22.04 -12.41 7.60
C GLY A 21 22.50 -11.45 6.50
N LYS A 22 23.33 -10.47 6.91
CA LYS A 22 23.91 -9.36 6.15
C LYS A 22 22.95 -8.25 5.70
N ASN A 23 23.46 -7.01 5.76
CA ASN A 23 22.73 -5.78 5.44
C ASN A 23 22.79 -5.48 3.94
N LYS A 24 21.65 -5.08 3.35
CA LYS A 24 21.52 -4.48 2.01
C LYS A 24 21.97 -5.36 0.83
N GLU A 25 21.64 -6.65 0.84
CA GLU A 25 21.86 -7.52 -0.32
C GLU A 25 20.63 -7.53 -1.27
N LEU A 26 20.88 -7.72 -2.56
CA LEU A 26 19.84 -8.05 -3.54
C LEU A 26 19.69 -9.58 -3.62
N LEU A 27 18.51 -10.07 -3.26
CA LEU A 27 18.13 -11.47 -3.24
C LEU A 27 17.17 -11.72 -4.39
N LEU A 28 17.49 -12.65 -5.28
CA LEU A 28 16.56 -13.09 -6.32
C LEU A 28 15.66 -14.20 -5.77
N PHE A 29 14.35 -14.05 -5.84
CA PHE A 29 13.37 -15.01 -5.32
C PHE A 29 13.62 -16.43 -5.82
N SER A 30 13.95 -16.59 -7.11
CA SER A 30 14.21 -17.90 -7.70
C SER A 30 15.47 -18.60 -7.14
N LYS A 31 16.46 -17.84 -6.65
CA LYS A 31 17.80 -18.36 -6.29
C LYS A 31 18.19 -18.22 -4.82
N CYS A 32 17.64 -17.25 -4.09
CA CYS A 32 18.07 -16.95 -2.73
C CYS A 32 17.85 -18.15 -1.80
N GLU A 33 18.71 -18.32 -0.80
CA GLU A 33 18.46 -19.29 0.25
C GLU A 33 17.35 -18.76 1.19
N MET A 34 16.39 -19.61 1.51
CA MET A 34 15.32 -19.29 2.46
C MET A 34 15.45 -20.20 3.67
N LYS A 35 15.11 -19.65 4.84
CA LYS A 35 15.24 -20.33 6.13
C LYS A 35 13.95 -20.29 6.90
N ASP A 36 13.78 -21.24 7.79
CA ASP A 36 12.67 -21.29 8.73
C ASP A 36 12.82 -20.21 9.81
N TRP A 37 11.73 -19.51 10.11
CA TRP A 37 11.73 -18.47 11.13
C TRP A 37 11.93 -19.06 12.52
N GLY A 38 13.02 -18.68 13.20
CA GLY A 38 13.30 -19.04 14.59
C GLY A 38 14.20 -20.26 14.78
N SER A 39 14.33 -21.13 13.77
CA SER A 39 15.36 -22.20 13.78
C SER A 39 16.55 -21.89 12.87
N ASP A 40 16.44 -20.89 11.98
CA ASP A 40 17.41 -20.50 10.95
C ASP A 40 17.84 -21.66 10.04
N ARG A 41 17.08 -22.76 10.04
CA ARG A 41 17.35 -23.93 9.21
C ARG A 41 16.97 -23.64 7.77
N LYS A 42 17.83 -24.03 6.84
CA LYS A 42 17.53 -23.95 5.40
C LYS A 42 16.26 -24.73 5.08
N LEU A 43 15.30 -24.07 4.44
CA LEU A 43 14.09 -24.70 3.94
C LEU A 43 14.28 -25.17 2.49
N PRO A 44 13.72 -26.34 2.12
CA PRO A 44 13.74 -26.78 0.74
C PRO A 44 12.77 -25.95 -0.11
N GLY A 45 13.15 -25.66 -1.35
CA GLY A 45 12.27 -25.08 -2.36
C GLY A 45 11.93 -23.59 -2.16
N ARG A 46 10.72 -23.23 -2.58
CA ARG A 46 10.16 -21.87 -2.58
C ARG A 46 8.78 -21.89 -1.94
N PRO A 47 8.35 -20.79 -1.30
CA PRO A 47 7.02 -20.69 -0.74
C PRO A 47 5.98 -20.93 -1.83
N GLY A 48 5.03 -21.81 -1.52
CA GLY A 48 3.89 -22.11 -2.35
C GLY A 48 2.61 -21.40 -1.89
N PRO A 49 1.47 -21.74 -2.50
CA PRO A 49 0.23 -20.98 -2.37
C PRO A 49 -0.41 -20.98 -0.97
N ASN A 50 0.09 -21.81 -0.04
CA ASN A 50 -0.36 -21.88 1.34
C ASN A 50 0.66 -21.34 2.35
N ASP A 51 1.91 -21.14 1.91
CA ASP A 51 3.05 -20.79 2.74
C ASP A 51 3.14 -19.30 3.02
N LYS A 52 3.88 -18.96 4.07
CA LYS A 52 4.22 -17.59 4.39
C LYS A 52 5.65 -17.31 3.94
N LEU A 53 5.84 -16.18 3.28
CA LEU A 53 7.16 -15.63 3.02
C LEU A 53 7.32 -14.33 3.80
N ARG A 54 8.39 -14.25 4.59
CA ARG A 54 8.78 -13.07 5.33
C ARG A 54 10.08 -12.51 4.78
N LEU A 55 10.12 -11.20 4.56
CA LEU A 55 11.36 -10.46 4.36
C LEU A 55 11.73 -9.74 5.66
N VAL A 56 12.94 -10.03 6.15
CA VAL A 56 13.51 -9.39 7.34
C VAL A 56 14.84 -8.73 6.97
N GLY A 57 15.16 -7.62 7.61
CA GLY A 57 16.42 -6.91 7.42
C GLY A 57 16.35 -5.89 6.28
N SER A 58 17.48 -5.27 5.97
CA SER A 58 17.55 -4.14 5.02
C SER A 58 17.72 -4.56 3.55
N SER A 59 17.43 -5.83 3.22
CA SER A 59 17.68 -6.42 1.91
C SER A 59 16.56 -6.14 0.91
N THR A 60 16.86 -6.30 -0.39
CA THR A 60 15.85 -6.31 -1.44
C THR A 60 15.60 -7.75 -1.90
N LEU A 61 14.36 -8.22 -1.84
CA LEU A 61 13.92 -9.47 -2.44
C LEU A 61 13.22 -9.17 -3.76
N ASP A 62 13.90 -9.46 -4.87
CA ASP A 62 13.37 -9.29 -6.21
C ASP A 62 12.72 -10.57 -6.72
N PHE A 63 11.43 -10.50 -7.03
CA PHE A 63 10.70 -11.55 -7.72
C PHE A 63 11.05 -11.52 -9.21
N ASP A 64 12.11 -12.25 -9.54
CA ASP A 64 12.63 -12.45 -10.90
C ASP A 64 11.83 -13.46 -11.73
N THR A 65 10.76 -14.01 -11.14
CA THR A 65 9.76 -14.89 -11.77
C THR A 65 8.38 -14.60 -11.18
N GLU A 66 7.32 -15.03 -11.87
CA GLU A 66 5.97 -15.04 -11.29
C GLU A 66 5.94 -15.92 -10.02
N ALA A 67 5.11 -15.53 -9.05
CA ALA A 67 4.96 -16.26 -7.80
C ALA A 67 3.52 -16.29 -7.30
N ASN A 68 3.14 -17.42 -6.73
CA ASN A 68 1.86 -17.64 -6.06
C ASN A 68 2.12 -18.14 -4.63
N ILE A 69 1.95 -17.26 -3.66
CA ILE A 69 2.28 -17.52 -2.25
C ILE A 69 1.05 -17.31 -1.36
N GLY A 70 1.05 -17.91 -0.18
CA GLY A 70 -0.04 -17.72 0.78
C GLY A 70 -0.04 -16.31 1.35
N ILE A 71 1.00 -15.98 2.11
CA ILE A 71 1.16 -14.70 2.83
C ILE A 71 2.52 -14.09 2.47
N LEU A 72 2.55 -12.78 2.25
CA LEU A 72 3.79 -12.01 2.16
C LEU A 72 3.87 -11.06 3.36
N ASP A 73 4.93 -11.14 4.16
CA ASP A 73 5.15 -10.36 5.38
C ASP A 73 6.44 -9.54 5.26
N ILE A 74 6.33 -8.21 5.18
CA ILE A 74 7.46 -7.29 4.95
C ILE A 74 7.73 -6.51 6.24
N TRP A 75 8.86 -6.80 6.90
CA TRP A 75 9.24 -6.11 8.14
C TRP A 75 10.13 -4.90 7.87
N SER A 76 11.18 -5.11 7.10
CA SER A 76 12.07 -4.08 6.60
C SER A 76 12.64 -4.51 5.27
N GLY A 77 13.20 -3.56 4.52
CA GLY A 77 13.75 -3.82 3.20
C GLY A 77 12.71 -3.65 2.10
N THR A 78 12.96 -4.27 0.95
CA THR A 78 12.15 -4.05 -0.25
C THR A 78 11.79 -5.38 -0.89
N VAL A 79 10.51 -5.62 -1.12
CA VAL A 79 10.04 -6.62 -2.07
C VAL A 79 9.81 -5.92 -3.40
N SER A 80 10.47 -6.38 -4.46
CA SER A 80 10.26 -5.84 -5.81
C SER A 80 9.75 -6.91 -6.77
N ALA A 81 8.92 -6.51 -7.73
CA ALA A 81 8.57 -7.34 -8.87
C ALA A 81 8.40 -6.47 -10.12
N ALA A 82 9.06 -6.84 -11.21
CA ALA A 82 9.11 -6.01 -12.41
C ALA A 82 8.85 -6.80 -13.70
N ASN A 83 8.59 -6.08 -14.79
CA ASN A 83 8.58 -6.60 -16.17
C ASN A 83 7.69 -7.84 -16.36
N LYS A 84 6.43 -7.75 -15.91
CA LYS A 84 5.41 -8.82 -15.95
C LYS A 84 5.64 -10.02 -15.02
N ASN A 85 6.61 -9.97 -14.10
CA ASN A 85 6.68 -10.94 -13.01
C ASN A 85 5.53 -10.66 -12.03
N ASN A 86 4.38 -11.30 -12.28
CA ASN A 86 3.16 -11.08 -11.53
C ASN A 86 3.16 -11.85 -10.21
N LEU A 87 2.55 -11.25 -9.19
CA LEU A 87 2.44 -11.84 -7.86
C LEU A 87 0.98 -12.15 -7.53
N LYS A 88 0.76 -13.32 -6.95
CA LYS A 88 -0.54 -13.68 -6.38
C LYS A 88 -0.36 -14.06 -4.92
N LEU A 89 -1.09 -13.38 -4.04
CA LEU A 89 -1.24 -13.76 -2.64
C LEU A 89 -2.61 -14.40 -2.45
N ASN A 90 -2.63 -15.65 -1.99
CA ASN A 90 -3.89 -16.33 -1.69
C ASN A 90 -4.55 -15.85 -0.39
N LYS A 91 -3.78 -15.30 0.54
CA LYS A 91 -4.25 -14.89 1.87
C LYS A 91 -4.00 -13.41 2.12
N GLU A 92 -2.84 -13.00 2.63
CA GLU A 92 -2.65 -11.63 3.13
C GLU A 92 -1.32 -11.03 2.69
N LEU A 93 -1.31 -9.70 2.52
CA LEU A 93 -0.11 -8.88 2.53
C LEU A 93 0.02 -8.24 3.92
N GLN A 94 1.15 -8.45 4.59
CA GLN A 94 1.42 -7.94 5.91
C GLN A 94 2.63 -7.01 5.85
N PHE A 95 2.54 -5.88 6.54
CA PHE A 95 3.67 -5.04 6.88
C PHE A 95 3.82 -4.97 8.39
N ILE A 96 5.04 -5.19 8.86
CA ILE A 96 5.42 -4.79 10.21
C ILE A 96 6.23 -3.51 10.07
N VAL A 97 5.65 -2.37 10.47
CA VAL A 97 6.28 -1.06 10.40
C VAL A 97 7.56 -1.11 11.22
N PRO A 98 8.73 -0.88 10.59
CA PRO A 98 9.99 -0.98 11.29
C PRO A 98 10.19 0.24 12.21
N GLY A 99 11.27 0.26 13.00
CA GLY A 99 11.61 1.43 13.82
C GLY A 99 11.93 2.67 12.98
N LEU A 100 12.16 3.81 13.64
CA LEU A 100 12.54 5.08 12.97
C LEU A 100 13.66 4.88 11.93
N ASP A 101 13.60 5.64 10.84
CA ASP A 101 14.56 5.64 9.73
C ASP A 101 14.65 4.34 8.90
N ASN A 102 13.76 3.38 9.14
CA ASN A 102 13.63 2.17 8.34
C ASN A 102 12.36 2.19 7.50
N GLU A 103 12.36 1.42 6.42
CA GLU A 103 11.18 1.26 5.56
C GLU A 103 10.97 -0.22 5.22
N GLY A 104 9.71 -0.62 5.17
CA GLY A 104 9.25 -1.84 4.51
C GLY A 104 8.55 -1.46 3.22
N VAL A 105 9.08 -1.90 2.08
CA VAL A 105 8.64 -1.46 0.76
C VAL A 105 8.14 -2.64 -0.05
N LEU A 106 6.98 -2.49 -0.68
CA LEU A 106 6.54 -3.27 -1.83
C LEU A 106 6.64 -2.39 -3.07
N SER A 107 7.41 -2.79 -4.08
CA SER A 107 7.60 -2.05 -5.32
C SER A 107 7.21 -2.90 -6.53
N LEU A 108 6.20 -2.47 -7.27
CA LEU A 108 5.73 -3.12 -8.50
C LEU A 108 6.00 -2.21 -9.70
N LYS A 109 6.67 -2.74 -10.72
CA LYS A 109 6.99 -1.99 -11.94
C LYS A 109 6.62 -2.75 -13.21
N LYS A 110 5.65 -2.24 -13.98
CA LYS A 110 5.07 -2.94 -15.14
C LYS A 110 4.67 -4.37 -14.79
N SER A 111 4.08 -4.57 -13.61
CA SER A 111 3.69 -5.89 -13.09
C SER A 111 2.30 -5.80 -12.45
N LYS A 112 1.73 -6.96 -12.16
CA LYS A 112 0.42 -7.07 -11.49
C LYS A 112 0.54 -7.85 -10.20
N MET A 113 -0.22 -7.44 -9.21
CA MET A 113 -0.39 -8.18 -7.97
C MET A 113 -1.86 -8.30 -7.60
N THR A 114 -2.26 -9.51 -7.18
CA THR A 114 -3.58 -9.76 -6.59
C THR A 114 -3.40 -10.32 -5.19
N CYS A 115 -4.03 -9.68 -4.20
CA CYS A 115 -4.16 -10.18 -2.85
C CYS A 115 -5.60 -10.63 -2.61
N ASN A 116 -5.82 -11.94 -2.53
CA ASN A 116 -7.17 -12.52 -2.36
C ASN A 116 -7.78 -12.26 -0.97
N GLY A 117 -6.96 -11.91 0.02
CA GLY A 117 -7.43 -11.38 1.29
C GLY A 117 -7.09 -9.91 1.45
N GLY A 118 -6.59 -9.53 2.63
CA GLY A 118 -6.42 -8.14 3.04
C GLY A 118 -4.97 -7.67 3.09
N VAL A 119 -4.81 -6.37 3.32
CA VAL A 119 -3.55 -5.76 3.76
C VAL A 119 -3.65 -5.49 5.25
N ARG A 120 -2.63 -5.90 6.00
CA ARG A 120 -2.49 -5.59 7.42
C ARG A 120 -1.19 -4.84 7.67
N ILE A 121 -1.28 -3.71 8.35
CA ILE A 121 -0.13 -2.92 8.78
C ILE A 121 -0.14 -2.87 10.30
N SER A 122 0.96 -3.28 10.92
CA SER A 122 1.13 -3.24 12.38
C SER A 122 2.56 -2.93 12.76
N CYS A 123 2.89 -2.80 14.05
CA CYS A 123 4.26 -2.67 14.52
C CYS A 123 4.58 -3.74 15.58
N HIS A 124 5.86 -3.93 15.90
CA HIS A 124 6.24 -4.79 17.03
C HIS A 124 5.75 -4.19 18.36
N GLY A 125 5.32 -5.06 19.28
CA GLY A 125 4.99 -4.65 20.65
C GLY A 125 6.18 -3.95 21.33
N GLY A 126 5.91 -2.85 22.03
CA GLY A 126 6.94 -2.04 22.69
C GLY A 126 7.70 -1.07 21.77
N SER A 127 7.37 -0.99 20.47
CA SER A 127 7.95 0.00 19.56
C SER A 127 7.67 1.42 20.05
N ARG A 128 8.73 2.24 20.19
CA ARG A 128 8.61 3.66 20.62
C ARG A 128 8.72 4.67 19.48
N SER A 129 9.03 4.19 18.29
CA SER A 129 9.16 4.97 17.06
C SER A 129 8.81 4.10 15.87
N LEU A 130 8.43 4.73 14.77
CA LEU A 130 7.95 4.08 13.56
C LEU A 130 8.63 4.67 12.33
N GLY A 131 9.06 3.78 11.45
CA GLY A 131 9.46 4.04 10.08
C GLY A 131 8.26 4.08 9.16
N LYS A 132 8.45 3.70 7.89
CA LYS A 132 7.37 3.72 6.89
C LYS A 132 7.10 2.36 6.27
N CYS A 133 5.85 2.14 5.90
CA CYS A 133 5.42 1.10 4.99
C CYS A 133 5.04 1.74 3.67
N VAL A 134 5.70 1.34 2.59
CA VAL A 134 5.53 1.94 1.27
C VAL A 134 4.99 0.89 0.31
N ILE A 135 3.87 1.18 -0.33
CA ILE A 135 3.39 0.41 -1.49
C ILE A 135 3.58 1.32 -2.70
N SER A 136 4.52 0.96 -3.56
CA SER A 136 4.92 1.73 -4.74
C SER A 136 4.53 0.99 -6.02
N LEU A 137 3.77 1.66 -6.89
CA LEU A 137 3.32 1.16 -8.19
C LEU A 137 3.80 2.09 -9.31
N ASP A 138 4.55 1.55 -10.28
CA ASP A 138 4.97 2.23 -11.51
C ASP A 138 4.43 1.47 -12.73
N ASP A 139 3.48 2.08 -13.46
CA ASP A 139 2.72 1.43 -14.54
C ASP A 139 2.20 0.02 -14.17
N SER A 140 1.70 -0.15 -12.93
CA SER A 140 1.38 -1.46 -12.32
C SER A 140 0.01 -1.51 -11.68
N SER A 141 -0.56 -2.71 -11.49
CA SER A 141 -1.86 -2.87 -10.84
C SER A 141 -1.78 -3.71 -9.57
N LEU A 142 -2.40 -3.25 -8.48
CA LEU A 142 -2.59 -3.99 -7.24
C LEU A 142 -4.08 -4.08 -6.89
N LEU A 143 -4.62 -5.29 -6.84
CA LEU A 143 -5.98 -5.57 -6.37
C LEU A 143 -5.92 -6.22 -4.98
N ILE A 144 -6.62 -5.63 -4.02
CA ILE A 144 -6.80 -6.15 -2.66
C ILE A 144 -8.27 -6.49 -2.48
N ASN A 145 -8.61 -7.78 -2.43
CA ASN A 145 -10.01 -8.22 -2.43
C ASN A 145 -10.73 -7.95 -1.10
N ARG A 146 -10.00 -7.83 0.01
CA ARG A 146 -10.57 -7.56 1.34
C ARG A 146 -10.07 -6.23 1.91
N ASN A 147 -10.08 -6.13 3.23
CA ASN A 147 -9.83 -4.87 3.93
C ASN A 147 -8.36 -4.48 3.89
N PHE A 148 -8.12 -3.17 3.91
CA PHE A 148 -6.83 -2.58 4.26
C PHE A 148 -6.94 -2.07 5.69
N VAL A 149 -6.16 -2.65 6.61
CA VAL A 149 -6.25 -2.33 8.04
C VAL A 149 -4.89 -1.94 8.57
N SER A 150 -4.82 -0.84 9.31
CA SER A 150 -3.64 -0.50 10.12
C SER A 150 -3.99 -0.47 11.61
N ALA A 151 -3.22 -1.20 12.41
CA ALA A 151 -3.37 -1.27 13.86
C ALA A 151 -2.02 -1.03 14.54
N PHE A 152 -1.93 0.00 15.35
CA PHE A 152 -0.69 0.38 16.03
C PHE A 152 -0.94 0.23 17.54
N PRO A 153 -0.56 -0.89 18.17
CA PRO A 153 -0.82 -1.07 19.59
C PRO A 153 -0.02 -0.05 20.41
N LEU A 154 -0.71 0.67 21.32
CA LEU A 154 -0.06 1.36 22.43
C LEU A 154 0.30 0.30 23.48
N ASP A 155 1.58 0.19 23.81
CA ASP A 155 1.96 -0.44 25.05
C ASP A 155 1.67 0.56 26.18
N GLY A 156 0.86 0.17 27.17
CA GLY A 156 0.42 1.02 28.27
C GLY A 156 1.57 1.63 29.09
N ASN A 157 2.79 1.09 28.97
CA ASN A 157 4.00 1.62 29.60
C ASN A 157 4.88 2.48 28.66
N ALA A 158 4.63 2.50 27.35
CA ALA A 158 5.50 3.16 26.36
C ALA A 158 5.02 4.56 25.93
N GLY A 159 3.75 4.92 26.20
CA GLY A 159 3.16 6.17 25.73
C GLY A 159 2.96 6.20 24.21
N PHE A 160 2.60 7.37 23.67
CA PHE A 160 2.52 7.57 22.21
C PHE A 160 3.90 7.45 21.55
N PHE A 161 3.93 7.02 20.29
CA PHE A 161 5.16 7.03 19.49
C PHE A 161 5.80 8.41 19.46
N ASN A 162 7.15 8.46 19.50
CA ASN A 162 7.92 9.68 19.34
C ASN A 162 8.95 9.49 18.23
N ASN A 163 8.71 10.11 17.09
CA ASN A 163 9.53 10.04 15.90
C ASN A 163 10.47 11.24 15.74
N LYS A 164 10.76 11.95 16.85
CA LYS A 164 11.74 13.06 16.92
C LYS A 164 11.51 14.12 15.82
N GLY A 165 10.25 14.47 15.58
CA GLY A 165 9.86 15.48 14.58
C GLY A 165 9.76 14.96 13.14
N ARG A 166 9.91 13.65 12.91
CA ARG A 166 9.59 12.98 11.64
C ARG A 166 8.25 12.25 11.74
N ARG A 167 7.68 11.86 10.60
CA ARG A 167 6.46 11.04 10.56
C ARG A 167 6.72 9.66 9.96
N GLY A 168 6.43 8.63 10.74
CA GLY A 168 6.29 7.26 10.29
C GLY A 168 4.87 6.94 9.87
N GLY A 169 4.63 5.76 9.30
CA GLY A 169 3.30 5.32 8.92
C GLY A 169 3.24 4.77 7.50
N ILE A 170 2.20 5.14 6.76
CA ILE A 170 1.81 4.44 5.54
C ILE A 170 1.95 5.39 4.34
N VAL A 171 2.58 4.93 3.28
CA VAL A 171 2.71 5.65 2.00
C VAL A 171 2.21 4.77 0.87
N LEU A 172 1.20 5.24 0.15
CA LEU A 172 0.79 4.69 -1.13
C LEU A 172 1.36 5.60 -2.22
N ASP A 173 2.24 5.08 -3.07
CA ASP A 173 2.91 5.84 -4.12
C ASP A 173 2.60 5.24 -5.49
N LEU A 174 1.74 5.90 -6.25
CA LEU A 174 1.28 5.41 -7.54
C LEU A 174 1.75 6.35 -8.65
N LYS A 175 2.21 5.77 -9.74
CA LYS A 175 2.74 6.50 -10.89
C LYS A 175 2.28 5.96 -12.23
N GLY A 176 2.03 6.87 -13.18
CA GLY A 176 1.71 6.53 -14.57
C GLY A 176 0.38 5.80 -14.70
N LYS A 177 0.36 4.68 -15.42
CA LYS A 177 -0.86 3.86 -15.63
C LYS A 177 -1.23 2.99 -14.42
N SER A 178 -0.75 3.34 -13.24
CA SER A 178 -0.93 2.50 -12.05
C SER A 178 -2.36 2.55 -11.52
N LEU A 179 -2.81 1.41 -11.02
CA LEU A 179 -4.12 1.22 -10.43
C LEU A 179 -3.99 0.44 -9.12
N MET A 180 -4.50 1.01 -8.03
CA MET A 180 -4.68 0.30 -6.77
C MET A 180 -6.16 0.24 -6.42
N GLU A 181 -6.68 -0.97 -6.26
CA GLU A 181 -8.09 -1.21 -5.92
C GLU A 181 -8.20 -1.93 -4.57
N ILE A 182 -8.98 -1.35 -3.66
CA ILE A 182 -9.30 -1.94 -2.36
C ILE A 182 -10.78 -2.32 -2.38
N GLY A 183 -11.05 -3.62 -2.53
CA GLY A 183 -12.39 -4.21 -2.61
C GLY A 183 -13.12 -4.26 -1.26
N GLY A 184 -12.37 -4.27 -0.16
CA GLY A 184 -12.90 -4.16 1.20
C GLY A 184 -12.85 -2.72 1.74
N SER A 185 -12.99 -2.59 3.06
CA SER A 185 -12.92 -1.30 3.74
C SER A 185 -11.47 -0.89 4.04
N LEU A 186 -11.21 0.42 4.09
CA LEU A 186 -9.99 0.98 4.67
C LEU A 186 -10.28 1.41 6.11
N ALA A 187 -9.59 0.79 7.06
CA ALA A 187 -9.73 1.08 8.49
C ALA A 187 -8.37 1.39 9.12
N HIS A 188 -8.32 2.49 9.84
CA HIS A 188 -7.14 2.91 10.57
C HIS A 188 -7.40 2.96 12.06
N ASP A 189 -6.39 2.58 12.83
CA ASP A 189 -6.27 2.91 14.25
C ASP A 189 -6.44 4.42 14.48
N LEU A 190 -7.10 4.79 15.57
CA LEU A 190 -7.29 6.18 15.98
C LEU A 190 -5.95 6.90 16.20
N GLN A 191 -4.87 6.17 16.46
CA GLN A 191 -3.53 6.76 16.55
C GLN A 191 -3.11 7.60 15.33
N LEU A 192 -3.57 7.28 14.11
CA LEU A 192 -3.29 8.13 12.94
C LEU A 192 -3.92 9.52 13.04
N ILE A 193 -5.01 9.63 13.81
CA ILE A 193 -5.74 10.86 14.12
C ILE A 193 -5.11 11.52 15.35
N ASP A 194 -5.00 10.77 16.46
CA ASP A 194 -4.63 11.29 17.77
C ASP A 194 -3.14 11.64 17.89
N ASN A 195 -2.27 11.00 17.10
CA ASN A 195 -0.83 11.25 17.08
C ASN A 195 -0.33 11.72 15.70
N ALA A 196 -1.05 12.66 15.09
CA ALA A 196 -0.77 13.19 13.76
C ALA A 196 0.64 13.82 13.61
N LYS A 197 1.30 14.23 14.69
CA LYS A 197 2.68 14.78 14.66
C LYS A 197 3.74 13.73 14.33
N ASP A 198 3.51 12.47 14.70
CA ASP A 198 4.47 11.37 14.56
C ASP A 198 3.99 10.34 13.53
N LEU A 199 2.69 10.32 13.20
CA LEU A 199 2.08 9.37 12.26
C LEU A 199 1.49 10.06 11.03
N THR A 200 1.66 9.43 9.87
CA THR A 200 1.05 9.84 8.59
C THR A 200 0.44 8.66 7.85
N PHE A 201 -0.63 8.95 7.13
CA PHE A 201 -1.06 8.21 5.96
C PHE A 201 -0.94 9.15 4.77
N THR A 202 -0.07 8.81 3.82
CA THR A 202 0.23 9.62 2.64
C THR A 202 -0.17 8.89 1.37
N VAL A 203 -0.86 9.58 0.47
CA VAL A 203 -1.14 9.13 -0.89
C VAL A 203 -0.40 10.04 -1.87
N LYS A 204 0.49 9.45 -2.67
CA LYS A 204 1.24 10.12 -3.72
C LYS A 204 0.77 9.65 -5.08
N LEU A 205 0.45 10.60 -5.95
CA LEU A 205 -0.08 10.36 -7.29
C LEU A 205 0.75 11.13 -8.30
N SER A 206 1.51 10.40 -9.11
CA SER A 206 2.46 10.99 -10.05
C SER A 206 2.08 10.67 -11.50
N GLU A 207 1.86 11.70 -12.30
CA GLU A 207 1.68 11.54 -13.74
C GLU A 207 2.95 11.00 -14.41
N GLN A 208 2.76 10.13 -15.40
CA GLN A 208 3.84 9.69 -16.28
C GLN A 208 3.33 9.45 -17.71
N ASN A 209 3.96 10.11 -18.67
CA ASN A 209 3.66 10.02 -20.10
C ASN A 209 2.17 10.31 -20.42
N GLY A 210 1.60 11.33 -19.78
CA GLY A 210 0.20 11.74 -19.89
C GLY A 210 -0.80 10.83 -19.16
N ASN A 211 -0.33 9.82 -18.43
CA ASN A 211 -1.19 8.89 -17.69
C ASN A 211 -1.26 9.28 -16.22
N ILE A 212 -2.48 9.31 -15.70
CA ILE A 212 -2.80 9.64 -14.31
C ILE A 212 -3.08 8.33 -13.56
N PRO A 213 -2.40 8.08 -12.42
CA PRO A 213 -2.66 6.91 -11.61
C PRO A 213 -3.99 7.03 -10.85
N LEU A 214 -4.56 5.87 -10.50
CA LEU A 214 -5.85 5.80 -9.83
C LEU A 214 -5.79 4.93 -8.56
N LEU A 215 -6.29 5.48 -7.45
CA LEU A 215 -6.60 4.74 -6.23
C LEU A 215 -8.12 4.62 -6.06
N ARG A 216 -8.65 3.40 -5.96
CA ARG A 216 -10.09 3.14 -5.84
C ARG A 216 -10.44 2.40 -4.56
N PHE A 217 -11.51 2.84 -3.91
CA PHE A 217 -12.13 2.19 -2.75
C PHE A 217 -13.54 1.75 -3.08
N GLU A 218 -13.79 0.43 -3.01
CA GLU A 218 -15.12 -0.13 -3.31
C GLU A 218 -16.09 -0.06 -2.12
N LYS A 219 -15.56 -0.01 -0.89
CA LYS A 219 -16.32 0.06 0.36
C LYS A 219 -15.87 1.26 1.17
N ALA A 220 -16.45 1.41 2.37
CA ALA A 220 -16.13 2.49 3.28
C ALA A 220 -14.62 2.58 3.54
N ALA A 221 -14.06 3.76 3.30
CA ALA A 221 -12.67 4.06 3.56
C ALA A 221 -12.51 5.26 4.49
N ASN A 222 -11.85 5.06 5.62
CA ASN A 222 -11.47 6.17 6.49
C ASN A 222 -10.18 6.80 5.93
N LEU A 223 -10.31 7.86 5.15
CA LEU A 223 -9.15 8.59 4.60
C LEU A 223 -8.72 9.77 5.48
N ALA A 224 -9.33 10.02 6.63
CA ALA A 224 -8.99 11.18 7.46
C ALA A 224 -8.07 10.78 8.63
N PRO A 225 -6.96 11.53 8.90
CA PRO A 225 -6.39 12.67 8.16
C PRO A 225 -5.23 12.27 7.20
N VAL A 226 -5.53 12.11 5.90
CA VAL A 226 -4.55 11.79 4.83
C VAL A 226 -3.80 13.02 4.33
N ASP A 227 -2.51 12.83 4.01
CA ASP A 227 -1.70 13.74 3.21
C ASP A 227 -1.75 13.33 1.73
N VAL A 228 -2.12 14.24 0.83
CA VAL A 228 -2.17 13.97 -0.61
C VAL A 228 -1.11 14.78 -1.33
N GLU A 229 -0.23 14.11 -2.07
CA GLU A 229 0.81 14.73 -2.89
C GLU A 229 0.58 14.35 -4.36
N ILE A 230 0.40 15.35 -5.22
CA ILE A 230 0.14 15.16 -6.65
C ILE A 230 1.29 15.77 -7.43
N GLU A 231 1.90 14.98 -8.32
CA GLU A 231 2.95 15.43 -9.24
C GLU A 231 2.46 15.34 -10.69
N LEU A 232 2.37 16.48 -11.37
CA LEU A 232 1.95 16.60 -12.77
C LEU A 232 3.04 17.30 -13.58
N LYS A 233 3.59 16.63 -14.59
CA LYS A 233 4.64 17.20 -15.45
C LYS A 233 4.13 17.51 -16.85
N ASN A 234 3.37 16.57 -17.43
CA ASN A 234 2.74 16.72 -18.73
C ASN A 234 1.24 16.89 -18.59
N ALA A 235 0.63 17.59 -19.53
CA ALA A 235 -0.82 17.70 -19.62
C ALA A 235 -1.42 16.36 -20.08
N PRO A 236 -2.27 15.69 -19.28
CA PRO A 236 -3.05 14.56 -19.77
C PRO A 236 -4.08 15.04 -20.81
N ALA A 237 -4.83 14.11 -21.40
CA ALA A 237 -5.90 14.47 -22.34
C ALA A 237 -6.91 15.45 -21.69
N LYS A 238 -7.55 16.31 -22.49
CA LYS A 238 -8.63 17.19 -22.01
C LYS A 238 -9.75 16.34 -21.40
N GLY A 239 -10.32 16.79 -20.29
CA GLY A 239 -11.40 16.10 -19.59
C GLY A 239 -11.19 15.98 -18.10
N THR A 240 -11.92 15.06 -17.48
CA THR A 240 -11.86 14.79 -16.03
C THR A 240 -11.19 13.43 -15.82
N HIS A 241 -10.14 13.42 -15.00
CA HIS A 241 -9.38 12.22 -14.63
C HIS A 241 -9.54 11.98 -13.14
N SER A 242 -9.97 10.79 -12.75
CA SER A 242 -10.06 10.42 -11.34
C SER A 242 -8.68 10.15 -10.76
N LEU A 243 -8.43 10.67 -9.56
CA LEU A 243 -7.21 10.45 -8.78
C LEU A 243 -7.49 9.48 -7.62
N ILE A 244 -8.58 9.75 -6.89
CA ILE A 244 -9.11 8.89 -5.84
C ILE A 244 -10.61 8.70 -6.07
N GLU A 245 -11.05 7.44 -6.23
CA GLU A 245 -12.46 7.07 -6.44
C GLU A 245 -13.04 6.38 -5.20
N LEU A 246 -14.22 6.83 -4.78
CA LEU A 246 -15.01 6.33 -3.67
C LEU A 246 -16.35 5.78 -4.18
N ASP A 247 -16.44 4.48 -4.42
CA ASP A 247 -17.68 3.87 -4.92
C ASP A 247 -18.77 3.74 -3.82
N TYR A 248 -18.40 3.91 -2.55
CA TYR A 248 -19.35 3.85 -1.45
C TYR A 248 -20.02 5.21 -1.20
N ARG A 249 -21.23 5.39 -1.76
CA ARG A 249 -22.07 6.61 -1.72
C ARG A 249 -22.10 7.42 -0.41
N ARG A 250 -22.02 6.75 0.74
CA ARG A 250 -22.11 7.41 2.06
C ARG A 250 -20.77 8.00 2.55
N GLN A 251 -19.68 7.69 1.87
CA GLN A 251 -18.36 8.17 2.21
C GLN A 251 -18.07 9.47 1.49
N LYS A 252 -17.42 10.40 2.19
CA LYS A 252 -16.93 11.65 1.61
C LYS A 252 -15.45 11.83 1.94
N LEU A 253 -14.75 12.61 1.12
CA LEU A 253 -13.43 13.13 1.46
C LEU A 253 -13.61 14.33 2.41
N GLU A 254 -13.63 14.08 3.72
CA GLU A 254 -14.08 15.06 4.74
C GLU A 254 -13.02 16.05 5.26
N LYS A 255 -11.99 16.34 4.44
CA LYS A 255 -10.82 17.23 4.61
C LYS A 255 -9.50 16.46 4.63
N PHE A 256 -8.57 16.91 3.81
CA PHE A 256 -7.19 16.45 3.81
C PHE A 256 -6.41 17.12 4.94
N ARG A 257 -5.43 16.40 5.49
CA ARG A 257 -4.45 17.00 6.39
C ARG A 257 -3.59 18.01 5.62
N SER A 258 -3.14 17.60 4.44
CA SER A 258 -2.45 18.45 3.49
C SER A 258 -2.76 18.00 2.07
N LEU A 259 -2.80 18.95 1.15
CA LEU A 259 -2.90 18.72 -0.28
C LEU A 259 -1.79 19.52 -0.96
N LYS A 260 -0.93 18.83 -1.70
CA LYS A 260 0.17 19.44 -2.43
C LYS A 260 0.09 19.12 -3.92
N LEU A 261 0.41 20.12 -4.73
CA LEU A 261 0.61 20.00 -6.17
C LEU A 261 2.05 20.40 -6.50
N ASN A 262 2.81 19.51 -7.14
CA ASN A 262 4.20 19.74 -7.54
C ASN A 262 5.07 20.28 -6.39
N GLY A 263 4.89 19.71 -5.20
CA GLY A 263 5.62 20.07 -3.98
C GLY A 263 5.12 21.31 -3.23
N ARG A 264 4.15 22.05 -3.76
CA ARG A 264 3.58 23.26 -3.13
C ARG A 264 2.20 22.99 -2.56
N ALA A 265 1.83 23.69 -1.48
CA ALA A 265 0.47 23.62 -0.95
C ALA A 265 -0.54 24.06 -2.02
N TYR A 266 -1.67 23.38 -2.10
CA TYR A 266 -2.70 23.61 -3.10
C TYR A 266 -4.08 23.58 -2.46
N THR A 267 -4.93 24.54 -2.81
CA THR A 267 -6.32 24.61 -2.36
C THR A 267 -7.23 23.99 -3.41
N LEU A 268 -8.14 23.11 -3.00
CA LEU A 268 -9.10 22.49 -3.90
C LEU A 268 -9.88 23.55 -4.71
N GLY A 269 -9.92 23.36 -6.03
CA GLY A 269 -10.61 24.23 -6.97
C GLY A 269 -9.76 25.35 -7.57
N ASP A 270 -8.56 25.63 -7.02
CA ASP A 270 -7.67 26.66 -7.58
C ASP A 270 -7.22 26.26 -9.00
N GLU A 271 -7.32 27.17 -9.95
CA GLU A 271 -6.87 26.90 -11.31
C GLU A 271 -5.33 27.02 -11.42
N PHE A 272 -4.72 26.17 -12.23
CA PHE A 272 -3.31 26.21 -12.55
C PHE A 272 -3.07 25.91 -14.03
N ASP A 273 -1.94 26.39 -14.57
CA ASP A 273 -1.49 25.99 -15.90
C ASP A 273 -0.83 24.61 -15.85
N LEU A 274 -1.24 23.74 -16.76
CA LEU A 274 -0.65 22.43 -16.96
C LEU A 274 -0.43 22.23 -18.47
N GLY A 275 0.79 22.51 -18.93
CA GLY A 275 1.16 22.35 -20.33
C GLY A 275 0.35 23.23 -21.28
N GLY A 276 0.09 24.49 -20.90
CA GLY A 276 -0.68 25.44 -21.69
C GLY A 276 -2.19 25.24 -21.64
N ARG A 277 -2.68 24.43 -20.69
CA ARG A 277 -4.11 24.21 -20.43
C ARG A 277 -4.44 24.59 -18.99
N THR A 278 -5.62 25.17 -18.80
CA THR A 278 -6.17 25.41 -17.47
C THR A 278 -6.61 24.09 -16.85
N ALA A 279 -6.12 23.80 -15.66
CA ALA A 279 -6.49 22.63 -14.88
C ALA A 279 -6.86 22.98 -13.44
N ALA A 280 -7.62 22.11 -12.78
CA ALA A 280 -7.95 22.23 -11.36
C ALA A 280 -8.12 20.83 -10.74
N ILE A 281 -7.72 20.68 -9.49
CA ILE A 281 -8.01 19.49 -8.67
C ILE A 281 -9.19 19.83 -7.77
N LYS A 282 -10.26 19.04 -7.84
CA LYS A 282 -11.51 19.30 -7.13
C LYS A 282 -12.19 18.02 -6.66
N ILE A 283 -13.18 18.20 -5.79
CA ILE A 283 -14.13 17.13 -5.46
C ILE A 283 -15.26 17.17 -6.47
N ALA A 284 -15.49 16.08 -7.19
CA ALA A 284 -16.57 15.95 -8.16
C ALA A 284 -17.02 14.49 -8.24
N ALA A 285 -18.05 14.21 -9.04
CA ALA A 285 -18.44 12.84 -9.32
C ALA A 285 -17.48 12.20 -10.32
N ALA A 286 -17.13 10.93 -10.11
CA ALA A 286 -16.34 10.17 -11.07
C ALA A 286 -17.00 10.19 -12.44
N LYS A 287 -16.19 10.52 -13.45
CA LYS A 287 -16.54 10.34 -14.86
C LYS A 287 -15.94 9.07 -15.45
N SER A 288 -15.24 8.29 -14.65
CA SER A 288 -14.63 7.03 -15.08
C SER A 288 -15.69 6.03 -15.52
N PRO A 289 -15.53 5.38 -16.69
CA PRO A 289 -16.47 4.37 -17.16
C PRO A 289 -16.49 3.12 -16.27
N THR A 290 -15.51 2.93 -15.40
CA THR A 290 -15.44 1.80 -14.48
C THR A 290 -15.94 2.10 -13.07
N SER A 291 -16.25 3.37 -12.75
CA SER A 291 -16.82 3.72 -11.45
C SER A 291 -18.24 3.19 -11.30
N LYS A 292 -18.54 2.65 -10.12
CA LYS A 292 -19.87 2.12 -9.74
C LYS A 292 -20.81 3.24 -9.27
N ASP A 293 -20.27 4.38 -8.83
CA ASP A 293 -21.02 5.57 -8.45
C ASP A 293 -20.55 6.81 -9.23
N ARG A 294 -21.28 7.14 -10.30
CA ARG A 294 -20.99 8.30 -11.14
C ARG A 294 -21.83 9.54 -10.78
N SER A 295 -22.59 9.46 -9.69
CA SER A 295 -23.58 10.47 -9.33
C SER A 295 -23.17 11.33 -8.16
N THR A 296 -22.45 10.73 -7.20
CA THR A 296 -22.11 11.42 -5.96
C THR A 296 -20.78 12.15 -6.11
N ALA A 297 -20.77 13.44 -5.76
CA ALA A 297 -19.57 14.27 -5.86
C ALA A 297 -18.64 14.08 -4.66
N ASN A 298 -17.98 12.91 -4.59
CA ASN A 298 -17.13 12.54 -3.47
C ASN A 298 -15.69 12.18 -3.88
N ASP A 299 -15.39 12.18 -5.18
CA ASP A 299 -14.10 11.73 -5.72
C ASP A 299 -13.13 12.89 -5.87
N LEU A 300 -11.85 12.62 -5.65
CA LEU A 300 -10.79 13.56 -6.00
C LEU A 300 -10.49 13.43 -7.48
N VAL A 301 -10.69 14.50 -8.24
CA VAL A 301 -10.50 14.51 -9.69
C VAL A 301 -9.57 15.64 -10.13
N LEU A 302 -8.84 15.41 -11.21
CA LEU A 302 -8.15 16.41 -12.02
C LEU A 302 -9.04 16.77 -13.22
N GLU A 303 -9.44 18.03 -13.33
CA GLU A 303 -10.11 18.57 -14.52
C GLU A 303 -9.10 19.35 -15.36
N VAL A 304 -9.04 19.05 -16.66
CA VAL A 304 -8.20 19.75 -17.66
C VAL A 304 -9.11 20.29 -18.76
N LYS A 305 -9.06 21.61 -18.99
CA LYS A 305 -9.90 22.35 -19.94
C LYS A 305 -9.23 22.54 -21.31
#